data_AF-A3P8D4-F1
#
_entry.id   AF-A3P8D4-F1
#
_cell.length_a   1.000
_cell.length_b   1.000
_cell.length_c   1.000
_cell.angle_alpha   90.00
_cell.angle_beta   90.00
_cell.angle_gamma   90.00
#
_symmetry.space_group_name_H-M   'P 1'
#
loop_
_entity.id
_entity.type
_entity.pdbx_description
1 polymer ?
#
loop_
_entity_poly.entity_id
_entity_poly.type
_entity_poly.pdbx_seq_one_letter_code
_entity_poly.pdbx_strand_id
1 'polypeptide(L)'
;MLRLRRWTIRLTRPIFETLEFAVYPESAVAAAQYPLPADFRVTMRASDMPPGRRTMFRTPALCARQTIMPPTPFDPLALREHRLFESRDLDETRERISRVMQPHALLPDGSRHGPSHMDYVRLGGLGIGTIAFGDAMRVHLDAVDGYHLLMFCLTGSAQVRTMGRAFDVDAHTGVLCAPGEPFDAHLSRDCEQFVLRIDAATLAAHAGDAAAALDPVIGIDDSALSAWMQQLQLVARSPELLASASANPRVATRLEQLLLDLLIDGHPPAAPPARRADPAPGFVRRAQEFIGAQLAQPLQLADIAQAAGVPERTLRDGFLQFRGTSPMQYLRQRRLERARELLRTAAPERRIAEIALDCGFAHFGRFAIAYRERFGELPSATLADRRDA
;
A
#
# COMPACT_ATOMS: atom_id res chain seq x y z
N MET A 1 -42.05 32.94 -5.32
CA MET A 1 -42.40 31.64 -5.93
C MET A 1 -41.56 31.43 -7.18
N LEU A 2 -40.38 30.81 -7.07
CA LEU A 2 -39.58 30.44 -8.23
C LEU A 2 -40.26 29.27 -8.95
N ARG A 3 -40.65 29.47 -10.22
CA ARG A 3 -41.13 28.38 -11.09
C ARG A 3 -39.95 27.46 -11.43
N LEU A 4 -39.94 26.26 -10.86
CA LEU A 4 -39.00 25.19 -11.20
C LEU A 4 -39.21 24.79 -12.67
N ARG A 5 -38.20 25.00 -13.52
CA ARG A 5 -38.20 24.55 -14.92
C ARG A 5 -37.73 23.10 -14.98
N ARG A 6 -38.58 22.21 -15.50
CA ARG A 6 -38.29 20.78 -15.70
C ARG A 6 -37.61 20.60 -17.06
N TRP A 7 -36.44 19.97 -17.10
CA TRP A 7 -35.76 19.60 -18.34
C TRP A 7 -35.91 18.10 -18.57
N THR A 8 -36.09 17.66 -19.82
CA THR A 8 -36.21 16.25 -20.16
C THR A 8 -35.00 15.84 -21.01
N ILE A 9 -34.22 14.88 -20.52
CA ILE A 9 -33.13 14.25 -21.28
C ILE A 9 -33.67 12.99 -21.93
N ARG A 10 -33.49 12.87 -23.25
CA ARG A 10 -33.91 11.69 -24.02
C ARG A 10 -32.68 10.96 -24.53
N LEU A 11 -32.56 9.68 -24.14
CA LEU A 11 -31.56 8.76 -24.65
C LEU A 11 -32.21 7.86 -25.69
N THR A 12 -31.62 7.77 -26.89
CA THR A 12 -32.19 6.97 -28.00
C THR A 12 -31.15 6.00 -28.56
N ARG A 13 -31.56 4.73 -28.70
CA ARG A 13 -30.87 3.69 -29.48
C ARG A 13 -31.46 3.58 -30.89
N PRO A 14 -30.69 3.08 -31.89
CA PRO A 14 -31.19 2.98 -33.26
C PRO A 14 -32.32 1.95 -33.46
N ILE A 15 -32.51 0.97 -32.56
CA ILE A 15 -33.47 -0.14 -32.75
C ILE A 15 -34.20 -0.50 -31.43
N PHE A 16 -35.12 0.36 -30.97
CA PHE A 16 -36.04 0.14 -29.83
C PHE A 16 -35.45 0.21 -28.40
N GLU A 17 -35.24 1.43 -27.91
CA GLU A 17 -35.64 1.84 -26.54
C GLU A 17 -35.42 3.35 -26.38
N THR A 18 -36.37 4.04 -25.74
CA THR A 18 -36.25 5.46 -25.38
C THR A 18 -36.47 5.59 -23.88
N LEU A 19 -35.45 6.03 -23.17
CA LEU A 19 -35.52 6.35 -21.74
C LEU A 19 -35.59 7.86 -21.58
N GLU A 20 -36.59 8.33 -20.84
CA GLU A 20 -36.78 9.76 -20.53
C GLU A 20 -36.57 10.02 -19.04
N PHE A 21 -35.71 11.00 -18.74
CA PHE A 21 -35.42 11.41 -17.37
C PHE A 21 -35.74 12.90 -17.20
N ALA A 22 -36.42 13.24 -16.11
CA ALA A 22 -36.61 14.62 -15.70
C ALA A 22 -35.43 15.07 -14.84
N VAL A 23 -34.71 16.11 -15.28
CA VAL A 23 -33.49 16.59 -14.61
C VAL A 23 -33.65 18.08 -14.24
N TYR A 24 -33.15 18.45 -13.06
CA TYR A 24 -33.10 19.83 -12.59
C TYR A 24 -31.87 20.56 -13.18
N PRO A 25 -31.96 21.87 -13.45
CA PRO A 25 -30.96 22.60 -14.24
C PRO A 25 -29.53 22.57 -13.66
N GLU A 26 -29.35 22.47 -12.34
CA GLU A 26 -28.02 22.38 -11.72
C GLU A 26 -27.38 20.98 -11.88
N SER A 27 -28.19 19.95 -12.11
CA SER A 27 -27.74 18.56 -12.29
C SER A 27 -27.46 18.20 -13.77
N ALA A 28 -27.88 19.05 -14.71
CA ALA A 28 -27.76 18.79 -16.16
C ALA A 28 -26.31 18.79 -16.66
N VAL A 29 -25.41 19.49 -15.97
CA VAL A 29 -23.97 19.51 -16.28
C VAL A 29 -23.27 18.23 -15.79
N ALA A 30 -23.75 17.64 -14.68
CA ALA A 30 -23.21 16.40 -14.12
C ALA A 30 -23.67 15.16 -14.92
N ALA A 31 -24.91 15.16 -15.43
CA ALA A 31 -25.42 14.05 -16.24
C ALA A 31 -24.70 13.88 -17.60
N ALA A 32 -24.06 14.93 -18.11
CA ALA A 32 -23.26 14.90 -19.34
C ALA A 32 -21.82 14.37 -19.12
N GLN A 33 -21.44 14.07 -17.87
CA GLN A 33 -20.09 13.62 -17.48
C GLN A 33 -19.97 12.10 -17.29
N TYR A 34 -21.07 11.34 -17.41
CA TYR A 34 -21.04 9.88 -17.39
C TYR A 34 -20.78 9.31 -18.79
N PRO A 35 -19.93 8.27 -18.93
CA PRO A 35 -19.71 7.61 -20.21
C PRO A 35 -20.97 6.85 -20.61
N LEU A 36 -21.67 7.37 -21.62
CA LEU A 36 -22.67 6.59 -22.34
C LEU A 36 -21.94 5.61 -23.27
N PRO A 37 -22.43 4.37 -23.44
CA PRO A 37 -21.94 3.47 -24.48
C PRO A 37 -21.98 4.18 -25.84
N ALA A 38 -21.00 3.91 -26.72
CA ALA A 38 -20.76 4.65 -27.97
C ALA A 38 -21.99 4.78 -28.91
N ASP A 39 -23.01 3.95 -28.70
CA ASP A 39 -24.19 3.82 -29.54
C ASP A 39 -25.37 4.72 -29.10
N PHE A 40 -25.23 5.44 -27.99
CA PHE A 40 -26.26 6.33 -27.45
C PHE A 40 -26.09 7.77 -27.92
N ARG A 41 -27.18 8.40 -28.36
CA ARG A 41 -27.23 9.85 -28.63
C ARG A 41 -28.04 10.58 -27.56
N VAL A 42 -27.46 11.63 -27.00
CA VAL A 42 -28.13 12.56 -26.09
C VAL A 42 -28.73 13.70 -26.89
N THR A 43 -30.04 13.94 -26.72
CA THR A 43 -30.68 15.16 -27.22
C THR A 43 -31.40 15.86 -26.09
N MET A 44 -31.08 17.14 -25.89
CA MET A 44 -31.80 18.02 -24.97
C MET A 44 -32.83 18.82 -25.75
N ARG A 45 -34.10 18.73 -25.36
CA ARG A 45 -35.10 19.71 -25.80
C ARG A 45 -35.34 20.72 -24.68
N ALA A 46 -35.14 21.99 -24.98
CA ALA A 46 -35.68 23.06 -24.18
C ALA A 46 -37.20 23.10 -24.43
N SER A 47 -37.98 22.59 -23.47
CA SER A 47 -39.41 22.86 -23.43
C SER A 47 -39.59 24.32 -23.00
N ASP A 48 -40.33 25.09 -23.79
CA ASP A 48 -40.73 26.50 -23.61
C ASP A 48 -39.73 27.58 -24.06
N MET A 49 -39.58 27.72 -25.39
CA MET A 49 -39.19 29.00 -26.02
C MET A 49 -40.45 29.74 -26.50
N PRO A 50 -40.64 31.04 -26.19
CA PRO A 50 -41.63 31.84 -26.89
C PRO A 50 -41.22 32.01 -28.37
N PRO A 51 -42.17 32.06 -29.32
CA PRO A 51 -41.84 32.12 -30.75
C PRO A 51 -41.22 33.49 -31.07
N GLY A 52 -40.02 33.53 -31.64
CA GLY A 52 -39.50 34.75 -32.28
C GLY A 52 -38.01 35.12 -32.13
N ARG A 53 -37.16 34.34 -31.45
CA ARG A 53 -35.71 34.62 -31.43
C ARG A 53 -34.89 33.43 -31.91
N ARG A 54 -34.51 33.46 -33.20
CA ARG A 54 -33.42 32.65 -33.74
C ARG A 54 -32.10 33.22 -33.20
N THR A 55 -31.66 32.76 -32.04
CA THR A 55 -30.25 32.94 -31.66
C THR A 55 -29.49 31.77 -32.25
N MET A 56 -28.69 32.05 -33.29
CA MET A 56 -27.67 31.12 -33.78
C MET A 56 -26.70 30.85 -32.63
N PHE A 57 -26.87 29.73 -31.93
CA PHE A 57 -25.81 29.20 -31.09
C PHE A 57 -24.79 28.58 -32.05
N ARG A 58 -23.68 29.29 -32.28
CA ARG A 58 -22.46 28.67 -32.80
C ARG A 58 -22.11 27.56 -31.83
N THR A 59 -22.14 26.32 -32.32
CA THR A 59 -21.56 25.16 -31.66
C THR A 59 -20.13 25.55 -31.27
N PRO A 60 -19.76 25.57 -29.98
CA PRO A 60 -18.35 25.57 -29.66
C PRO A 60 -17.85 24.23 -30.20
N ALA A 61 -16.94 24.28 -31.17
CA ALA A 61 -16.14 23.14 -31.52
C ALA A 61 -15.32 22.78 -30.28
N LEU A 62 -15.91 22.00 -29.38
CA LEU A 62 -15.19 21.26 -28.33
C LEU A 62 -14.49 20.08 -29.02
N CYS A 63 -13.58 20.38 -29.94
CA CYS A 63 -12.37 19.59 -30.11
C CYS A 63 -11.44 19.94 -28.95
N ALA A 64 -11.90 19.71 -27.72
CA ALA A 64 -10.96 19.40 -26.66
C ALA A 64 -10.43 18.03 -27.04
N ARG A 65 -9.15 17.96 -27.42
CA ARG A 65 -8.40 16.72 -27.32
C ARG A 65 -8.55 16.28 -25.86
N GLN A 66 -9.55 15.44 -25.58
CA GLN A 66 -9.60 14.68 -24.36
C GLN A 66 -8.36 13.82 -24.43
N THR A 67 -7.30 14.25 -23.76
CA THR A 67 -6.39 13.29 -23.16
C THR A 67 -7.31 12.43 -22.31
N ILE A 68 -7.66 11.25 -22.83
CA ILE A 68 -8.31 10.21 -22.05
C ILE A 68 -7.32 9.97 -20.93
N MET A 69 -7.55 10.60 -19.77
CA MET A 69 -6.78 10.26 -18.59
C MET A 69 -7.10 8.79 -18.33
N PRO A 70 -6.09 7.92 -18.18
CA PRO A 70 -6.36 6.55 -17.79
C PRO A 70 -7.24 6.56 -16.54
N PRO A 71 -8.15 5.59 -16.36
CA PRO A 71 -8.98 5.53 -15.16
C PRO A 71 -8.05 5.57 -13.94
N THR A 72 -8.16 6.64 -13.14
CA THR A 72 -7.39 6.73 -11.90
C THR A 72 -7.95 5.68 -10.94
N PRO A 73 -7.09 4.94 -10.21
CA PRO A 73 -7.54 3.85 -9.35
C PRO A 73 -8.47 4.33 -8.24
N PHE A 74 -8.31 5.58 -7.81
CA PHE A 74 -9.22 6.29 -6.94
C PHE A 74 -9.68 7.59 -7.61
N ASP A 75 -10.95 7.95 -7.47
CA ASP A 75 -11.49 9.21 -7.99
C ASP A 75 -11.25 10.32 -6.95
N PRO A 76 -10.39 11.33 -7.21
CA PRO A 76 -10.17 12.43 -6.28
C PRO A 76 -11.46 13.17 -5.90
N LEU A 77 -12.48 13.15 -6.77
CA LEU A 77 -13.76 13.80 -6.52
C LEU A 77 -14.57 13.12 -5.41
N ALA A 78 -14.26 11.86 -5.07
CA ALA A 78 -14.96 11.11 -4.04
C ALA A 78 -14.93 11.83 -2.67
N LEU A 79 -13.82 12.50 -2.33
CA LEU A 79 -13.65 13.14 -1.03
C LEU A 79 -13.93 14.65 -1.04
N ARG A 80 -14.23 15.27 -2.20
CA ARG A 80 -14.34 16.72 -2.33
C ARG A 80 -15.40 17.35 -1.42
N GLU A 81 -16.46 16.62 -1.11
CA GLU A 81 -17.50 17.08 -0.16
C GLU A 81 -16.98 17.19 1.29
N HIS A 82 -15.82 16.60 1.57
CA HIS A 82 -15.12 16.60 2.85
C HIS A 82 -13.89 17.51 2.84
N ARG A 83 -13.93 18.61 2.08
CA ARG A 83 -12.88 19.63 2.04
C ARG A 83 -12.69 20.26 3.42
N LEU A 84 -11.48 20.09 3.98
CA LEU A 84 -11.09 20.75 5.22
C LEU A 84 -10.64 22.18 4.96
N PHE A 85 -9.93 22.41 3.85
CA PHE A 85 -9.47 23.74 3.47
C PHE A 85 -9.08 23.87 1.99
N GLU A 86 -9.04 25.13 1.55
CA GLU A 86 -8.36 25.58 0.34
C GLU A 86 -7.66 26.90 0.69
N SER A 87 -6.36 27.02 0.38
CA SER A 87 -5.58 28.22 0.68
C SER A 87 -4.47 28.42 -0.35
N ARG A 88 -4.04 29.67 -0.52
CA ARG A 88 -2.82 30.03 -1.29
C ARG A 88 -1.67 30.44 -0.38
N ASP A 89 -1.92 30.49 0.92
CA ASP A 89 -0.93 30.82 1.94
C ASP A 89 -0.23 29.51 2.37
N LEU A 90 1.08 29.47 2.20
CA LEU A 90 1.89 28.29 2.51
C LEU A 90 1.95 28.01 4.01
N ASP A 91 1.98 29.06 4.83
CA ASP A 91 2.04 28.92 6.29
C ASP A 91 0.69 28.43 6.84
N GLU A 92 -0.43 28.98 6.33
CA GLU A 92 -1.76 28.47 6.64
C GLU A 92 -1.90 27.00 6.19
N THR A 93 -1.48 26.69 4.97
CA THR A 93 -1.51 25.32 4.41
C THR A 93 -0.73 24.35 5.31
N ARG A 94 0.51 24.70 5.68
CA ARG A 94 1.36 23.90 6.58
C ARG A 94 0.68 23.70 7.92
N GLU A 95 0.14 24.75 8.53
CA GLU A 95 -0.51 24.67 9.83
C GLU A 95 -1.76 23.78 9.78
N ARG A 96 -2.61 23.94 8.76
CA ARG A 96 -3.86 23.19 8.63
C ARG A 96 -3.60 21.71 8.37
N ILE A 97 -2.65 21.35 7.50
CA ILE A 97 -2.26 19.95 7.32
C ILE A 97 -1.62 19.41 8.61
N SER A 98 -0.83 20.22 9.33
CA SER A 98 -0.16 19.76 10.55
C SER A 98 -1.13 19.38 11.67
N ARG A 99 -2.28 20.07 11.76
CA ARG A 99 -3.35 19.75 12.71
C ARG A 99 -4.05 18.43 12.40
N VAL A 100 -4.03 17.99 11.14
CA VAL A 100 -4.73 16.77 10.68
C VAL A 100 -3.81 15.56 10.64
N MET A 101 -2.56 15.76 10.20
CA MET A 101 -1.56 14.72 10.02
C MET A 101 -0.58 14.72 11.18
N GLN A 102 0.43 15.59 11.12
CA GLN A 102 1.43 15.86 12.15
C GLN A 102 2.27 17.08 11.73
N PRO A 103 3.06 17.71 12.62
CA PRO A 103 4.01 18.75 12.23
C PRO A 103 4.96 18.28 11.12
N HIS A 104 5.12 19.10 10.08
CA HIS A 104 5.97 18.81 8.92
C HIS A 104 6.51 20.08 8.28
N ALA A 105 7.56 19.93 7.47
CA ALA A 105 8.08 21.00 6.63
C ALA A 105 7.46 20.93 5.23
N LEU A 106 7.02 22.08 4.74
CA LEU A 106 6.66 22.30 3.33
C LEU A 106 7.70 23.22 2.72
N LEU A 107 8.42 22.69 1.72
CA LEU A 107 9.53 23.37 1.05
C LEU A 107 9.16 23.52 -0.43
N PRO A 108 8.70 24.70 -0.86
CA PRO A 108 8.30 24.90 -2.24
C PRO A 108 9.52 24.88 -3.17
N ASP A 109 9.38 24.19 -4.31
CA ASP A 109 10.42 24.14 -5.35
C ASP A 109 10.12 25.11 -6.52
N GLY A 110 8.94 25.73 -6.48
CA GLY A 110 8.47 26.69 -7.47
C GLY A 110 8.33 28.12 -6.93
N SER A 111 8.14 29.07 -7.85
CA SER A 111 8.00 30.51 -7.54
C SER A 111 6.54 31.00 -7.47
N ARG A 112 5.55 30.17 -7.83
CA ARG A 112 4.12 30.55 -7.86
C ARG A 112 3.24 29.40 -7.37
N HIS A 113 2.72 29.55 -6.16
CA HIS A 113 1.81 28.59 -5.56
C HIS A 113 0.39 28.77 -6.09
N GLY A 114 -0.14 27.72 -6.72
CA GLY A 114 -1.58 27.56 -6.89
C GLY A 114 -2.31 27.38 -5.55
N PRO A 115 -3.64 27.29 -5.56
CA PRO A 115 -4.37 26.92 -4.36
C PRO A 115 -3.97 25.50 -3.93
N SER A 116 -3.56 25.36 -2.67
CA SER A 116 -3.44 24.10 -1.97
C SER A 116 -4.77 23.72 -1.34
N HIS A 117 -5.13 22.44 -1.34
CA HIS A 117 -6.33 21.95 -0.66
C HIS A 117 -6.07 20.61 0.01
N MET A 118 -6.89 20.30 1.00
CA MET A 118 -6.95 18.99 1.64
C MET A 118 -8.41 18.58 1.82
N ASP A 119 -8.74 17.39 1.33
CA ASP A 119 -10.00 16.73 1.60
C ASP A 119 -9.70 15.53 2.50
N TYR A 120 -10.45 15.34 3.59
CA TYR A 120 -10.08 14.32 4.57
C TYR A 120 -11.25 13.90 5.46
N VAL A 121 -11.33 12.60 5.72
CA VAL A 121 -12.31 11.98 6.64
C VAL A 121 -11.64 11.01 7.59
N ARG A 122 -12.18 10.91 8.80
CA ARG A 122 -11.78 9.89 9.79
C ARG A 122 -12.80 8.76 9.81
N LEU A 123 -12.29 7.54 9.86
CA LEU A 123 -13.06 6.32 10.01
C LEU A 123 -12.38 5.45 11.05
N GLY A 124 -12.73 5.67 12.32
CA GLY A 124 -12.01 5.06 13.44
C GLY A 124 -10.53 5.49 13.48
N GLY A 125 -9.65 4.51 13.55
CA GLY A 125 -8.20 4.64 13.45
C GLY A 125 -7.66 4.87 12.04
N LEU A 126 -8.55 4.94 11.03
CA LEU A 126 -8.17 5.32 9.66
C LEU A 126 -8.42 6.80 9.40
N GLY A 127 -7.54 7.41 8.62
CA GLY A 127 -7.73 8.73 8.02
C GLY A 127 -7.54 8.64 6.51
N ILE A 128 -8.54 9.04 5.74
CA ILE A 128 -8.55 8.91 4.28
C ILE A 128 -8.62 10.32 3.72
N GLY A 129 -7.71 10.69 2.83
CA GLY A 129 -7.70 12.02 2.25
C GLY A 129 -6.96 12.18 0.95
N THR A 130 -7.08 13.38 0.40
CA THR A 130 -6.30 13.86 -0.73
C THR A 130 -5.66 15.20 -0.38
N ILE A 131 -4.49 15.48 -0.96
CA ILE A 131 -3.77 16.74 -0.80
C ILE A 131 -3.26 17.18 -2.16
N ALA A 132 -3.45 18.44 -2.52
CA ALA A 132 -2.73 19.07 -3.63
C ALA A 132 -2.12 20.39 -3.16
N PHE A 133 -0.94 20.73 -3.67
CA PHE A 133 -0.23 21.97 -3.30
C PHE A 133 -0.31 23.06 -4.37
N GLY A 134 -0.80 22.73 -5.57
CA GLY A 134 -0.95 23.68 -6.67
C GLY A 134 0.35 24.17 -7.31
N ASP A 135 1.52 23.65 -6.89
CA ASP A 135 2.83 23.75 -7.57
C ASP A 135 3.75 22.64 -7.01
N ALA A 136 4.98 22.54 -7.52
CA ALA A 136 5.97 21.57 -7.03
C ALA A 136 6.31 21.83 -5.57
N MET A 137 6.25 20.78 -4.76
CA MET A 137 6.37 20.86 -3.32
C MET A 137 7.23 19.72 -2.79
N ARG A 138 8.15 20.02 -1.88
CA ARG A 138 8.81 19.01 -1.07
C ARG A 138 8.19 18.97 0.32
N VAL A 139 7.76 17.79 0.73
CA VAL A 139 7.25 17.51 2.07
C VAL A 139 8.31 16.73 2.83
N HIS A 140 8.69 17.23 4.01
CA HIS A 140 9.72 16.60 4.82
C HIS A 140 9.25 16.35 6.25
N LEU A 141 9.53 15.13 6.72
CA LEU A 141 9.27 14.60 8.05
C LEU A 141 10.53 13.88 8.54
N ASP A 142 11.01 14.27 9.72
CA ASP A 142 12.11 13.57 10.39
C ASP A 142 11.72 12.12 10.74
N ALA A 143 10.48 11.94 11.20
CA ALA A 143 9.87 10.65 11.46
C ALA A 143 8.33 10.72 11.38
N VAL A 144 7.69 9.66 10.91
CA VAL A 144 6.22 9.50 10.99
C VAL A 144 5.83 9.12 12.43
N ASP A 145 4.90 9.83 13.06
CA ASP A 145 4.61 9.70 14.49
C ASP A 145 3.29 8.96 14.76
N GLY A 146 3.39 7.68 15.17
CA GLY A 146 2.26 6.92 15.69
C GLY A 146 1.25 6.40 14.64
N TYR A 147 1.59 6.42 13.35
CA TYR A 147 0.78 5.86 12.27
C TYR A 147 1.61 5.35 11.10
N HIS A 148 1.01 4.47 10.30
CA HIS A 148 1.48 4.13 8.97
C HIS A 148 0.86 5.10 7.96
N LEU A 149 1.68 5.58 7.01
CA LEU A 149 1.27 6.47 5.93
C LEU A 149 1.37 5.75 4.58
N LEU A 150 0.23 5.41 3.98
CA LEU A 150 0.17 5.03 2.57
C LEU A 150 -0.06 6.27 1.72
N MET A 151 0.78 6.49 0.71
CA MET A 151 0.69 7.61 -0.22
C MET A 151 0.93 7.15 -1.67
N PHE A 152 0.10 7.65 -2.59
CA PHE A 152 0.30 7.54 -4.04
C PHE A 152 -0.25 8.77 -4.76
N CYS A 153 0.09 8.98 -6.03
CA CYS A 153 -0.33 10.17 -6.77
C CYS A 153 -1.58 9.87 -7.60
N LEU A 154 -2.68 10.59 -7.38
CA LEU A 154 -3.85 10.53 -8.26
C LEU A 154 -3.59 11.21 -9.61
N THR A 155 -2.83 12.30 -9.57
CA THR A 155 -2.27 13.00 -10.74
C THR A 155 -0.82 13.36 -10.46
N GLY A 156 -0.05 13.58 -11.53
CA GLY A 156 1.38 13.90 -11.41
C GLY A 156 2.22 12.72 -10.91
N SER A 157 3.36 13.04 -10.30
CA SER A 157 4.29 12.06 -9.77
C SER A 157 5.05 12.60 -8.56
N ALA A 158 5.69 11.70 -7.82
CA ALA A 158 6.55 12.05 -6.71
C ALA A 158 7.79 11.16 -6.65
N GLN A 159 8.88 11.68 -6.11
CA GLN A 159 9.99 10.86 -5.63
C GLN A 159 10.00 10.87 -4.10
N VAL A 160 9.77 9.71 -3.50
CA VAL A 160 9.68 9.56 -2.05
C VAL A 160 10.91 8.82 -1.53
N ARG A 161 11.52 9.35 -0.48
CA ARG A 161 12.61 8.70 0.26
C ARG A 161 12.10 8.27 1.63
N THR A 162 12.07 6.96 1.83
CA THR A 162 11.86 6.30 3.13
C THR A 162 12.81 5.10 3.22
N MET A 163 13.12 4.62 4.43
CA MET A 163 14.03 3.49 4.64
C MET A 163 15.41 3.65 3.97
N GLY A 164 15.87 4.90 3.83
CA GLY A 164 17.13 5.23 3.15
C GLY A 164 17.15 4.93 1.64
N ARG A 165 16.00 4.58 1.04
CA ARG A 165 15.82 4.29 -0.38
C ARG A 165 14.94 5.35 -1.02
N ALA A 166 15.07 5.56 -2.32
CA ALA A 166 14.19 6.41 -3.11
C ALA A 166 13.25 5.54 -3.94
N PHE A 167 11.99 5.96 -4.05
CA PHE A 167 10.93 5.30 -4.80
C PHE A 167 10.24 6.33 -5.67
N ASP A 168 9.96 5.97 -6.91
CA ASP A 168 9.11 6.75 -7.80
C ASP A 168 7.65 6.35 -7.54
N VAL A 169 6.80 7.34 -7.33
CA VAL A 169 5.41 7.20 -6.87
C VAL A 169 4.51 7.92 -7.86
N ASP A 170 3.47 7.24 -8.33
CA ASP A 170 2.52 7.72 -9.33
C ASP A 170 1.13 7.13 -9.05
N ALA A 171 0.28 7.05 -10.08
CA ALA A 171 -1.05 6.44 -9.94
C ALA A 171 -1.03 4.92 -9.81
N HIS A 172 0.07 4.26 -10.19
CA HIS A 172 0.20 2.80 -10.20
C HIS A 172 1.05 2.31 -9.03
N THR A 173 1.98 3.12 -8.55
CA THR A 173 2.89 2.75 -7.46
C THR A 173 2.71 3.67 -6.28
N GLY A 174 2.42 3.11 -5.11
CA GLY A 174 2.36 3.82 -3.83
C GLY A 174 3.46 3.37 -2.88
N VAL A 175 3.62 4.14 -1.80
CA VAL A 175 4.55 3.85 -0.72
C VAL A 175 3.83 3.77 0.63
N LEU A 176 4.19 2.79 1.44
CA LEU A 176 3.75 2.62 2.82
C LEU A 176 4.91 2.91 3.77
N CYS A 177 4.84 4.03 4.48
CA CYS A 177 5.83 4.44 5.46
C CYS A 177 5.38 4.01 6.86
N ALA A 178 6.27 3.35 7.62
CA ALA A 178 5.95 2.90 8.97
C ALA A 178 6.20 4.01 10.02
N PRO A 179 5.60 3.90 11.23
CA PRO A 179 5.92 4.80 12.34
C PRO A 179 7.41 4.77 12.68
N GLY A 180 7.99 5.94 12.95
CA GLY A 180 9.40 6.14 13.27
C GLY A 180 10.31 6.30 12.05
N GLU A 181 9.80 6.10 10.82
CA GLU A 181 10.59 6.25 9.61
C GLU A 181 10.60 7.69 9.08
N PRO A 182 11.73 8.18 8.56
CA PRO A 182 11.76 9.47 7.88
C PRO A 182 10.96 9.42 6.58
N PHE A 183 10.28 10.51 6.25
CA PHE A 183 9.51 10.63 5.01
C PHE A 183 9.87 11.94 4.31
N ASP A 184 10.41 11.82 3.10
CA ASP A 184 10.81 12.97 2.27
C ASP A 184 10.29 12.79 0.86
N ALA A 185 9.32 13.60 0.45
CA ALA A 185 8.64 13.49 -0.83
C ALA A 185 8.85 14.75 -1.66
N HIS A 186 9.33 14.59 -2.90
CA HIS A 186 9.38 15.66 -3.91
C HIS A 186 8.22 15.45 -4.90
N LEU A 187 7.24 16.35 -4.86
CA LEU A 187 5.99 16.26 -5.63
C LEU A 187 6.08 17.12 -6.89
N SER A 188 5.58 16.61 -8.02
CA SER A 188 5.47 17.36 -9.27
C SER A 188 4.44 18.50 -9.16
N ARG A 189 4.49 19.45 -10.11
CA ARG A 189 3.62 20.64 -10.08
C ARG A 189 2.13 20.34 -10.18
N ASP A 190 1.79 19.26 -10.87
CA ASP A 190 0.44 18.77 -11.11
C ASP A 190 0.02 17.66 -10.13
N CYS A 191 0.80 17.46 -9.06
CA CYS A 191 0.56 16.39 -8.12
C CYS A 191 -0.65 16.66 -7.22
N GLU A 192 -1.61 15.74 -7.27
CA GLU A 192 -2.61 15.53 -6.23
C GLU A 192 -2.39 14.13 -5.66
N GLN A 193 -2.07 14.04 -4.38
CA GLN A 193 -1.76 12.79 -3.70
C GLN A 193 -2.96 12.27 -2.94
N PHE A 194 -3.15 10.95 -2.97
CA PHE A 194 -3.95 10.24 -2.00
C PHE A 194 -3.11 9.94 -0.76
N VAL A 195 -3.70 10.07 0.42
CA VAL A 195 -3.10 9.68 1.69
C VAL A 195 -4.06 8.83 2.49
N LEU A 196 -3.57 7.69 2.96
CA LEU A 196 -4.21 6.87 3.98
C LEU A 196 -3.31 6.83 5.21
N ARG A 197 -3.85 7.37 6.30
CA ARG A 197 -3.29 7.23 7.63
C ARG A 197 -3.92 6.02 8.31
N ILE A 198 -3.09 5.14 8.87
CA ILE A 198 -3.52 4.00 9.69
C ILE A 198 -2.85 4.13 11.06
N ASP A 199 -3.62 4.38 12.11
CA ASP A 199 -3.05 4.48 13.45
C ASP A 199 -2.33 3.18 13.83
N ALA A 200 -1.11 3.29 14.38
CA ALA A 200 -0.23 2.14 14.59
C ALA A 200 -0.86 1.10 15.54
N ALA A 201 -1.57 1.57 16.56
CA ALA A 201 -2.30 0.71 17.50
C ALA A 201 -3.44 -0.05 16.81
N THR A 202 -4.14 0.58 15.86
CA THR A 202 -5.22 -0.05 15.09
C THR A 202 -4.67 -1.16 14.20
N LEU A 203 -3.59 -0.88 13.45
CA LEU A 203 -2.98 -1.91 12.60
C LEU A 203 -2.38 -3.05 13.42
N ALA A 204 -1.71 -2.75 14.53
CA ALA A 204 -1.15 -3.77 15.43
C ALA A 204 -2.24 -4.64 16.07
N ALA A 205 -3.37 -4.05 16.48
CA ALA A 205 -4.50 -4.81 17.02
C ALA A 205 -5.16 -5.71 15.97
N HIS A 206 -5.11 -5.33 14.69
CA HIS A 206 -5.73 -6.07 13.59
C HIS A 206 -4.82 -7.16 13.01
N ALA A 207 -3.55 -6.85 12.78
CA ALA A 207 -2.61 -7.71 12.04
C ALA A 207 -1.51 -8.34 12.92
N GLY A 208 -1.37 -7.91 14.18
CA GLY A 208 -0.28 -8.35 15.06
C GLY A 208 1.10 -8.08 14.45
N ASP A 209 2.01 -9.06 14.55
CA ASP A 209 3.38 -8.96 14.03
C ASP A 209 3.44 -8.80 12.50
N ALA A 210 2.38 -9.16 11.76
CA ALA A 210 2.35 -9.00 10.31
C ALA A 210 2.32 -7.53 9.88
N ALA A 211 1.85 -6.62 10.74
CA ALA A 211 1.83 -5.17 10.49
C ALA A 211 3.23 -4.61 10.20
N ALA A 212 4.24 -5.10 10.92
CA ALA A 212 5.63 -4.63 10.80
C ALA A 212 6.35 -5.21 9.57
N ALA A 213 5.71 -6.13 8.85
CA ALA A 213 6.32 -6.87 7.75
C ALA A 213 5.75 -6.49 6.37
N LEU A 214 4.79 -5.55 6.30
CA LEU A 214 4.23 -5.04 5.04
C LEU A 214 5.32 -4.45 4.14
N ASP A 215 5.26 -4.72 2.84
CA ASP A 215 6.23 -4.15 1.89
C ASP A 215 6.04 -2.63 1.80
N PRO A 216 7.11 -1.82 1.87
CA PRO A 216 7.01 -0.37 1.73
C PRO A 216 6.57 0.08 0.33
N VAL A 217 6.58 -0.77 -0.69
CA VAL A 217 6.10 -0.44 -2.04
C VAL A 217 4.81 -1.19 -2.33
N ILE A 218 3.78 -0.47 -2.76
CA ILE A 218 2.44 -1.00 -3.01
C ILE A 218 2.09 -0.81 -4.49
N GLY A 219 1.72 -1.88 -5.20
CA GLY A 219 1.18 -1.83 -6.56
C GLY A 219 -0.30 -1.49 -6.56
N ILE A 220 -0.65 -0.22 -6.75
CA ILE A 220 -2.02 0.30 -6.65
C ILE A 220 -2.97 -0.30 -7.70
N ASP A 221 -2.44 -0.68 -8.86
CA ASP A 221 -3.17 -1.34 -9.94
C ASP A 221 -3.05 -2.88 -9.93
N ASP A 222 -2.38 -3.46 -8.93
CA ASP A 222 -2.32 -4.90 -8.77
C ASP A 222 -3.73 -5.45 -8.56
N SER A 223 -4.04 -6.54 -9.27
CA SER A 223 -5.34 -7.19 -9.16
C SER A 223 -5.66 -7.67 -7.74
N ALA A 224 -4.62 -7.95 -6.94
CA ALA A 224 -4.72 -8.28 -5.53
C ALA A 224 -5.32 -7.14 -4.68
N LEU A 225 -5.06 -5.87 -5.01
CA LEU A 225 -5.62 -4.70 -4.32
C LEU A 225 -6.93 -4.18 -4.90
N SER A 226 -7.43 -4.79 -5.99
CA SER A 226 -8.65 -4.32 -6.66
C SER A 226 -9.87 -4.28 -5.73
N ALA A 227 -10.04 -5.29 -4.87
CA ALA A 227 -11.14 -5.36 -3.91
C ALA A 227 -11.04 -4.26 -2.85
N TRP A 228 -9.82 -4.02 -2.34
CA TRP A 228 -9.54 -2.94 -1.41
C TRP A 228 -9.87 -1.57 -2.02
N MET A 229 -9.41 -1.32 -3.25
CA MET A 229 -9.63 -0.06 -3.95
C MET A 229 -11.12 0.21 -4.21
N GLN A 230 -11.86 -0.81 -4.67
CA GLN A 230 -13.31 -0.70 -4.88
C GLN A 230 -14.05 -0.36 -3.58
N GLN A 231 -13.69 -1.01 -2.48
CA GLN A 231 -14.34 -0.78 -1.20
C GLN A 231 -13.98 0.60 -0.63
N LEU A 232 -12.72 1.01 -0.75
CA LEU A 232 -12.25 2.35 -0.37
C LEU A 232 -13.03 3.43 -1.14
N GLN A 233 -13.21 3.24 -2.44
CA GLN A 233 -13.95 4.19 -3.28
C GLN A 233 -15.44 4.23 -2.93
N LEU A 234 -16.06 3.09 -2.63
CA LEU A 234 -17.46 3.05 -2.17
C LEU A 234 -17.65 3.85 -0.87
N VAL A 235 -16.74 3.65 0.09
CA VAL A 235 -16.78 4.37 1.38
C VAL A 235 -16.57 5.85 1.17
N ALA A 236 -15.55 6.24 0.41
CA ALA A 236 -15.24 7.65 0.14
C ALA A 236 -16.38 8.38 -0.58
N ARG A 237 -17.09 7.73 -1.50
CA ARG A 237 -18.17 8.33 -2.29
C ARG A 237 -19.54 8.35 -1.61
N SER A 238 -19.69 7.78 -0.41
CA SER A 238 -20.99 7.71 0.28
C SER A 238 -20.99 8.57 1.55
N PRO A 239 -21.47 9.82 1.46
CA PRO A 239 -21.66 10.69 2.62
C PRO A 239 -22.54 10.06 3.69
N GLU A 240 -23.57 9.30 3.30
CA GLU A 240 -24.47 8.61 4.23
C GLU A 240 -23.75 7.51 5.01
N LEU A 241 -22.86 6.76 4.35
CA LEU A 241 -22.07 5.72 5.01
C LEU A 241 -21.05 6.33 5.98
N LEU A 242 -20.36 7.39 5.56
CA LEU A 242 -19.42 8.13 6.42
C LEU A 242 -20.13 8.80 7.60
N ALA A 243 -21.32 9.36 7.39
CA ALA A 243 -22.15 9.92 8.46
C ALA A 243 -22.62 8.84 9.45
N SER A 244 -23.04 7.68 8.94
CA SER A 244 -23.42 6.52 9.76
C SER A 244 -22.24 6.02 10.59
N ALA A 245 -21.06 5.90 9.99
CA ALA A 245 -19.84 5.52 10.69
C ALA A 245 -19.43 6.55 11.76
N SER A 246 -19.57 7.83 11.46
CA SER A 246 -19.30 8.92 12.41
C SER A 246 -20.27 8.91 13.60
N ALA A 247 -21.53 8.55 13.37
CA ALA A 247 -22.56 8.49 14.41
C ALA A 247 -22.54 7.18 15.22
N ASN A 248 -22.00 6.09 14.67
CA ASN A 248 -22.03 4.77 15.28
C ASN A 248 -20.65 4.07 15.22
N PRO A 249 -19.94 3.96 16.36
CA PRO A 249 -18.64 3.31 16.43
C PRO A 249 -18.62 1.87 15.89
N ARG A 250 -19.72 1.12 16.00
CA ARG A 250 -19.78 -0.25 15.48
C ARG A 250 -19.70 -0.28 13.95
N VAL A 251 -20.32 0.69 13.29
CA VAL A 251 -20.25 0.82 11.83
C VAL A 251 -18.83 1.21 11.42
N ALA A 252 -18.23 2.20 12.11
CA ALA A 252 -16.85 2.60 11.85
C ALA A 252 -15.87 1.43 11.99
N THR A 253 -15.91 0.68 13.10
CA THR A 253 -15.03 -0.48 13.32
C THR A 253 -15.20 -1.55 12.25
N ARG A 254 -16.43 -1.79 11.76
CA ARG A 254 -16.65 -2.80 10.70
C ARG A 254 -16.09 -2.38 9.35
N LEU A 255 -16.24 -1.11 8.99
CA LEU A 255 -15.66 -0.58 7.76
C LEU A 255 -14.14 -0.51 7.84
N GLU A 256 -13.59 -0.10 9.00
CA GLU A 256 -12.16 -0.12 9.28
C GLU A 256 -11.58 -1.53 9.14
N GLN A 257 -12.16 -2.51 9.82
CA GLN A 257 -11.72 -3.92 9.75
C GLN A 257 -11.75 -4.44 8.32
N LEU A 258 -12.84 -4.18 7.58
CA LEU A 258 -12.95 -4.61 6.18
C LEU A 258 -11.87 -3.97 5.30
N LEU A 259 -11.61 -2.67 5.45
CA LEU A 259 -10.57 -1.98 4.67
C LEU A 259 -9.17 -2.50 5.03
N LEU A 260 -8.91 -2.81 6.30
CA LEU A 260 -7.63 -3.37 6.72
C LEU A 260 -7.46 -4.82 6.25
N ASP A 261 -8.49 -5.66 6.36
CA ASP A 261 -8.49 -7.05 5.88
C ASP A 261 -8.16 -7.10 4.39
N LEU A 262 -8.85 -6.29 3.57
CA LEU A 262 -8.61 -6.24 2.13
C LEU A 262 -7.24 -5.65 1.77
N LEU A 263 -6.75 -4.67 2.52
CA LEU A 263 -5.42 -4.10 2.29
C LEU A 263 -4.34 -5.15 2.58
N ILE A 264 -4.43 -5.86 3.70
CA ILE A 264 -3.42 -6.85 4.12
C ILE A 264 -3.46 -8.10 3.22
N ASP A 265 -4.66 -8.55 2.82
CA ASP A 265 -4.81 -9.68 1.92
C ASP A 265 -4.25 -9.37 0.52
N GLY A 266 -4.54 -8.17 0.01
CA GLY A 266 -4.04 -7.72 -1.29
C GLY A 266 -2.58 -7.24 -1.28
N HIS A 267 -2.05 -6.90 -0.10
CA HIS A 267 -0.68 -6.46 0.12
C HIS A 267 -0.01 -7.27 1.23
N PRO A 268 0.29 -8.56 0.98
CA PRO A 268 0.88 -9.41 2.00
C PRO A 268 2.25 -8.85 2.43
N PRO A 269 2.73 -9.23 3.63
CA PRO A 269 4.07 -8.91 4.07
C PRO A 269 5.10 -9.13 2.97
N ALA A 270 6.05 -8.20 2.84
CA ALA A 270 7.21 -8.42 2.00
C ALA A 270 7.75 -9.80 2.33
N ALA A 271 7.79 -10.69 1.32
CA ALA A 271 8.48 -11.96 1.47
C ALA A 271 9.83 -11.63 2.13
N PRO A 272 10.23 -12.33 3.22
CA PRO A 272 11.39 -11.96 4.03
C PRO A 272 12.51 -11.61 3.06
N PRO A 273 13.06 -10.39 3.17
CA PRO A 273 13.63 -9.66 2.05
C PRO A 273 14.44 -10.64 1.20
N ALA A 274 14.12 -10.72 -0.09
CA ALA A 274 15.07 -11.29 -1.03
C ALA A 274 16.38 -10.55 -0.76
N ARG A 275 17.28 -11.23 -0.03
CA ARG A 275 18.45 -10.62 0.59
C ARG A 275 19.12 -9.79 -0.49
N ARG A 276 19.26 -8.48 -0.23
CA ARG A 276 20.05 -7.50 -1.03
C ARG A 276 20.82 -8.25 -2.10
N ALA A 277 20.40 -8.18 -3.37
CA ALA A 277 20.95 -8.93 -4.50
C ALA A 277 22.27 -9.60 -4.09
N ASP A 278 22.13 -10.81 -3.54
CA ASP A 278 23.22 -11.40 -2.78
C ASP A 278 24.44 -11.39 -3.71
N PRO A 279 25.56 -10.70 -3.37
CA PRO A 279 26.67 -10.54 -4.30
C PRO A 279 27.27 -11.89 -4.70
N ALA A 280 26.82 -12.98 -4.06
CA ALA A 280 27.15 -14.31 -4.47
C ALA A 280 26.54 -14.70 -5.82
N PRO A 281 27.31 -15.44 -6.63
CA PRO A 281 26.84 -16.04 -7.87
C PRO A 281 25.56 -16.85 -7.69
N GLY A 282 24.75 -16.94 -8.75
CA GLY A 282 23.47 -17.66 -8.73
C GLY A 282 23.55 -19.11 -8.22
N PHE A 283 24.69 -19.80 -8.37
CA PHE A 283 24.87 -21.16 -7.84
C PHE A 283 24.98 -21.20 -6.30
N VAL A 284 25.57 -20.19 -5.66
CA VAL A 284 25.63 -20.10 -4.18
C VAL A 284 24.24 -19.85 -3.62
N ARG A 285 23.46 -18.98 -4.29
CA ARG A 285 22.07 -18.72 -3.92
C ARG A 285 21.20 -19.97 -4.02
N ARG A 286 21.24 -20.68 -5.15
CA ARG A 286 20.50 -21.96 -5.34
C ARG A 286 20.86 -22.98 -4.27
N ALA A 287 22.13 -23.08 -3.90
CA ALA A 287 22.56 -23.94 -2.79
C ALA A 287 21.97 -23.53 -1.44
N GLN A 288 21.91 -22.22 -1.13
CA GLN A 288 21.30 -21.73 0.12
C GLN A 288 19.79 -21.95 0.16
N GLU A 289 19.10 -21.74 -0.95
CA GLU A 289 17.66 -22.01 -1.12
C GLU A 289 17.37 -23.50 -0.90
N PHE A 290 18.15 -24.37 -1.55
CA PHE A 290 18.04 -25.83 -1.38
C PHE A 290 18.30 -26.27 0.07
N ILE A 291 19.37 -25.75 0.69
CA ILE A 291 19.68 -26.01 2.11
C ILE A 291 18.52 -25.59 3.00
N GLY A 292 17.94 -24.40 2.77
CA GLY A 292 16.82 -23.87 3.54
C GLY A 292 15.56 -24.73 3.43
N ALA A 293 15.25 -25.22 2.23
CA ALA A 293 14.09 -26.07 1.98
C ALA A 293 14.21 -27.48 2.56
N GLN A 294 15.45 -28.00 2.74
CA GLN A 294 15.71 -29.38 3.11
C GLN A 294 16.54 -29.53 4.40
N LEU A 295 16.43 -28.57 5.34
CA LEU A 295 17.27 -28.52 6.55
C LEU A 295 17.26 -29.82 7.37
N ALA A 296 16.12 -30.51 7.47
CA ALA A 296 15.97 -31.72 8.28
C ALA A 296 16.55 -32.99 7.62
N GLN A 297 16.76 -32.99 6.30
CA GLN A 297 17.19 -34.17 5.56
C GLN A 297 18.69 -34.46 5.73
N PRO A 298 19.17 -35.71 5.60
CA PRO A 298 20.59 -36.05 5.71
C PRO A 298 21.43 -35.63 4.48
N LEU A 299 21.40 -34.34 4.13
CA LEU A 299 22.08 -33.76 2.98
C LEU A 299 23.61 -33.97 3.03
N GLN A 300 24.15 -34.47 1.92
CA GLN A 300 25.58 -34.50 1.61
C GLN A 300 25.97 -33.30 0.75
N LEU A 301 27.27 -33.04 0.64
CA LEU A 301 27.78 -31.97 -0.21
C LEU A 301 27.39 -32.16 -1.69
N ALA A 302 27.39 -33.41 -2.17
CA ALA A 302 26.99 -33.78 -3.52
C ALA A 302 25.57 -33.32 -3.85
N ASP A 303 24.62 -33.50 -2.92
CA ASP A 303 23.22 -33.10 -3.10
C ASP A 303 23.09 -31.59 -3.29
N ILE A 304 23.83 -30.82 -2.48
CA ILE A 304 23.84 -29.35 -2.54
C ILE A 304 24.50 -28.87 -3.84
N ALA A 305 25.58 -29.51 -4.26
CA ALA A 305 26.29 -29.20 -5.51
C ALA A 305 25.42 -29.47 -6.74
N GLN A 306 24.71 -30.60 -6.73
CA GLN A 306 23.75 -30.96 -7.77
C GLN A 306 22.61 -29.94 -7.86
N ALA A 307 21.99 -29.57 -6.73
CA ALA A 307 20.95 -28.54 -6.70
C ALA A 307 21.45 -27.15 -7.15
N ALA A 308 22.72 -26.85 -6.87
CA ALA A 308 23.37 -25.62 -7.30
C ALA A 308 23.76 -25.61 -8.78
N GLY A 309 23.80 -26.78 -9.44
CA GLY A 309 24.20 -26.92 -10.84
C GLY A 309 25.70 -26.68 -11.08
N VAL A 310 26.55 -26.96 -10.09
CA VAL A 310 28.02 -26.79 -10.19
C VAL A 310 28.77 -27.95 -9.51
N PRO A 311 30.05 -28.22 -9.86
CA PRO A 311 30.87 -29.19 -9.15
C PRO A 311 31.09 -28.83 -7.67
N GLU A 312 31.30 -29.83 -6.80
CA GLU A 312 31.52 -29.62 -5.36
C GLU A 312 32.65 -28.64 -5.03
N ARG A 313 33.73 -28.65 -5.81
CA ARG A 313 34.86 -27.72 -5.65
C ARG A 313 34.43 -26.28 -5.87
N THR A 314 33.74 -26.01 -6.97
CA THR A 314 33.19 -24.67 -7.29
C THR A 314 32.22 -24.20 -6.21
N LEU A 315 31.40 -25.11 -5.67
CA LEU A 315 30.50 -24.79 -4.58
C LEU A 315 31.25 -24.40 -3.29
N ARG A 316 32.28 -25.17 -2.91
CA ARG A 316 33.13 -24.88 -1.74
C ARG A 316 33.82 -23.52 -1.88
N ASP A 317 34.42 -23.25 -3.03
CA ASP A 317 35.15 -22.01 -3.30
C ASP A 317 34.19 -20.81 -3.27
N GLY A 318 33.01 -20.93 -3.88
CA GLY A 318 31.98 -19.89 -3.83
C GLY A 318 31.47 -19.64 -2.41
N PHE A 319 31.23 -20.68 -1.61
CA PHE A 319 30.81 -20.50 -0.21
C PHE A 319 31.92 -19.86 0.64
N LEU A 320 33.18 -20.25 0.45
CA LEU A 320 34.28 -19.63 1.17
C LEU A 320 34.43 -18.15 0.80
N GLN A 321 34.39 -17.83 -0.48
CA GLN A 321 34.55 -16.47 -0.99
C GLN A 321 33.39 -15.54 -0.61
N PHE A 322 32.14 -16.01 -0.73
CA PHE A 322 30.97 -15.14 -0.57
C PHE A 322 30.27 -15.29 0.80
N ARG A 323 30.58 -16.33 1.58
CA ARG A 323 30.01 -16.58 2.92
C ARG A 323 31.04 -16.76 4.02
N GLY A 324 32.33 -16.82 3.70
CA GLY A 324 33.39 -17.03 4.69
C GLY A 324 33.33 -18.40 5.38
N THR A 325 32.59 -19.38 4.84
CA THR A 325 32.37 -20.69 5.47
C THR A 325 32.19 -21.77 4.41
N SER A 326 32.32 -23.05 4.77
CA SER A 326 31.99 -24.15 3.85
C SER A 326 30.47 -24.40 3.74
N PRO A 327 29.97 -25.02 2.66
CA PRO A 327 28.55 -25.35 2.51
C PRO A 327 27.99 -26.22 3.65
N MET A 328 28.77 -27.20 4.10
CA MET A 328 28.36 -28.10 5.19
C MET A 328 28.35 -27.41 6.55
N GLN A 329 29.28 -26.46 6.79
CA GLN A 329 29.23 -25.63 7.99
C GLN A 329 28.06 -24.65 7.94
N TYR A 330 27.74 -24.09 6.77
CA TYR A 330 26.56 -23.25 6.58
C TYR A 330 25.26 -24.02 6.87
N LEU A 331 25.11 -25.24 6.34
CA LEU A 331 24.00 -26.14 6.67
C LEU A 331 23.92 -26.37 8.19
N ARG A 332 25.04 -26.72 8.84
CA ARG A 332 25.09 -26.94 10.29
C ARG A 332 24.67 -25.70 11.07
N GLN A 333 25.09 -24.51 10.65
CA GLN A 333 24.65 -23.24 11.25
C GLN A 333 23.13 -23.09 11.10
N ARG A 334 22.57 -23.17 9.89
CA ARG A 334 21.12 -23.02 9.69
C ARG A 334 20.30 -24.01 10.52
N ARG A 335 20.79 -25.24 10.71
CA ARG A 335 20.18 -26.23 11.64
C ARG A 335 20.20 -25.79 13.09
N LEU A 336 21.31 -25.21 13.56
CA LEU A 336 21.42 -24.67 14.92
C LEU A 336 20.49 -23.46 15.16
N GLU A 337 20.36 -22.57 14.17
CA GLU A 337 19.37 -21.47 14.21
C GLU A 337 17.95 -22.02 14.37
N ARG A 338 17.56 -22.98 13.51
CA ARG A 338 16.25 -23.61 13.57
C ARG A 338 16.00 -24.32 14.90
N ALA A 339 17.02 -25.00 15.44
CA ALA A 339 16.92 -25.66 16.74
C ALA A 339 16.67 -24.63 17.87
N ARG A 340 17.32 -23.47 17.83
CA ARG A 340 17.12 -22.41 18.82
C ARG A 340 15.72 -21.82 18.77
N GLU A 341 15.20 -21.57 17.57
CA GLU A 341 13.80 -21.13 17.37
C GLU A 341 12.83 -22.14 17.99
N LEU A 342 12.99 -23.43 17.64
CA LEU A 342 12.13 -24.49 18.16
C LEU A 342 12.24 -24.64 19.68
N LEU A 343 13.43 -24.48 20.27
CA LEU A 343 13.61 -24.52 21.72
C LEU A 343 12.89 -23.35 22.42
N ARG A 344 12.90 -22.16 21.83
CA ARG A 344 12.23 -20.97 22.39
C ARG A 344 10.71 -21.05 22.31
N THR A 345 10.16 -21.75 21.32
CA THR A 345 8.70 -21.88 21.12
C THR A 345 8.18 -23.28 21.44
N ALA A 346 9.00 -24.16 22.02
CA ALA A 346 8.64 -25.54 22.30
C ALA A 346 7.51 -25.63 23.33
N ALA A 347 6.59 -26.59 23.13
CA ALA A 347 5.63 -26.96 24.17
C ALA A 347 6.34 -27.55 25.42
N PRO A 348 5.75 -27.46 26.63
CA PRO A 348 6.39 -27.89 27.89
C PRO A 348 6.96 -29.32 27.91
N GLU A 349 6.32 -30.23 27.18
CA GLU A 349 6.62 -31.65 27.05
C GLU A 349 7.63 -32.00 25.94
N ARG A 350 7.93 -31.06 25.03
CA ARG A 350 8.83 -31.31 23.89
C ARG A 350 10.25 -31.55 24.39
N ARG A 351 10.88 -32.62 23.93
CA ARG A 351 12.24 -32.99 24.37
C ARG A 351 13.30 -32.38 23.45
N ILE A 352 14.43 -31.99 24.03
CA ILE A 352 15.59 -31.46 23.29
C ILE A 352 16.08 -32.45 22.21
N ALA A 353 16.03 -33.75 22.51
CA ALA A 353 16.41 -34.80 21.56
C ALA A 353 15.50 -34.84 20.32
N GLU A 354 14.20 -34.61 20.49
CA GLU A 354 13.23 -34.54 19.38
C GLU A 354 13.53 -33.32 18.50
N ILE A 355 13.75 -32.15 19.12
CA ILE A 355 14.10 -30.93 18.40
C ILE A 355 15.42 -31.08 17.63
N ALA A 356 16.41 -31.76 18.23
CA ALA A 356 17.68 -32.03 17.57
C ALA A 356 17.49 -32.92 16.33
N LEU A 357 16.67 -33.98 16.42
CA LEU A 357 16.33 -34.85 15.30
C LEU A 357 15.56 -34.10 14.20
N ASP A 358 14.57 -33.27 14.57
CA ASP A 358 13.79 -32.46 13.64
C ASP A 358 14.67 -31.46 12.86
N CYS A 359 15.77 -31.04 13.48
CA CYS A 359 16.76 -30.17 12.84
C CYS A 359 17.86 -30.93 12.09
N GLY A 360 17.79 -32.27 12.00
CA GLY A 360 18.76 -33.08 11.27
C GLY A 360 20.07 -33.37 12.01
N PHE A 361 20.06 -33.37 13.35
CA PHE A 361 21.19 -33.82 14.18
C PHE A 361 20.98 -35.25 14.69
N ALA A 362 21.78 -36.19 14.18
CA ALA A 362 21.77 -37.58 14.65
C ALA A 362 22.58 -37.81 15.94
N HIS A 363 23.44 -36.87 16.34
CA HIS A 363 24.35 -37.03 17.49
C HIS A 363 24.15 -35.91 18.52
N PHE A 364 23.42 -36.22 19.60
CA PHE A 364 22.98 -35.23 20.59
C PHE A 364 24.11 -34.55 21.36
N GLY A 365 25.18 -35.29 21.70
CA GLY A 365 26.35 -34.69 22.34
C GLY A 365 27.05 -33.66 21.45
N ARG A 366 27.21 -33.97 20.15
CA ARG A 366 27.81 -33.05 19.17
C ARG A 366 26.91 -31.86 18.86
N PHE A 367 25.59 -32.05 18.92
CA PHE A 367 24.62 -30.97 18.84
C PHE A 367 24.78 -30.00 20.01
N ALA A 368 24.75 -30.49 21.25
CA ALA A 368 24.85 -29.64 22.44
C ALA A 368 26.15 -28.83 22.48
N ILE A 369 27.28 -29.44 22.11
CA ILE A 369 28.57 -28.75 22.00
C ILE A 369 28.51 -27.64 20.95
N ALA A 370 28.04 -27.96 19.74
CA ALA A 370 27.95 -27.00 18.64
C ALA A 370 26.99 -25.84 18.93
N TYR A 371 25.90 -26.14 19.63
CA TYR A 371 24.92 -25.17 20.06
C TYR A 371 25.54 -24.18 21.05
N ARG A 372 26.27 -24.70 22.05
CA ARG A 372 26.98 -23.87 23.03
C ARG A 372 28.09 -23.04 22.39
N GLU A 373 28.89 -23.63 21.52
CA GLU A 373 29.93 -22.91 20.76
C GLU A 373 29.35 -21.74 19.98
N ARG A 374 28.11 -21.89 19.47
CA ARG A 374 27.46 -20.87 18.65
C ARG A 374 26.73 -19.80 19.46
N PHE A 375 26.00 -20.18 20.49
CA PHE A 375 25.06 -19.29 21.19
C PHE A 375 25.50 -18.92 22.60
N GLY A 376 26.61 -19.48 23.10
CA GLY A 376 27.12 -19.22 24.45
C GLY A 376 26.37 -19.96 25.57
N GLU A 377 25.29 -20.68 25.24
CA GLU A 377 24.41 -21.34 26.19
C GLU A 377 24.14 -22.80 25.80
N LEU A 378 23.71 -23.65 26.75
CA LEU A 378 23.29 -25.02 26.44
C LEU A 378 21.85 -25.04 25.91
N PRO A 379 21.47 -26.00 25.05
CA PRO A 379 20.07 -26.16 24.62
C PRO A 379 19.07 -26.26 25.78
N SER A 380 19.49 -26.87 26.90
CA SER A 380 18.68 -26.99 28.11
C SER A 380 18.46 -25.66 28.83
N ALA A 381 19.42 -24.73 28.73
CA ALA A 381 19.29 -23.39 29.29
C ALA A 381 18.25 -22.59 28.48
N THR A 382 18.35 -22.60 27.15
CA THR A 382 17.33 -21.96 26.28
C THR A 382 15.91 -22.50 26.54
N LEU A 383 15.78 -23.80 26.80
CA LEU A 383 14.49 -24.42 27.10
C LEU A 383 13.97 -24.08 28.52
N ALA A 384 14.88 -23.83 29.48
CA ALA A 384 14.55 -23.43 30.84
C ALA A 384 14.10 -21.97 30.92
N ASP A 385 14.79 -21.05 30.24
CA ASP A 385 14.42 -19.62 30.19
C ASP A 385 12.99 -19.42 29.65
N ARG A 386 12.51 -20.31 28.78
CA ARG A 386 11.12 -20.32 28.30
C ARG A 386 10.10 -20.70 29.39
N ARG A 387 10.49 -21.50 30.39
CA ARG A 387 9.57 -21.90 31.46
C ARG A 387 9.38 -20.80 32.50
N ASP A 388 10.30 -19.85 32.56
CA ASP A 388 10.31 -18.74 33.51
C ASP A 388 9.75 -17.43 32.92
N ALA A 389 9.45 -17.42 31.62
CA ALA A 389 8.79 -16.34 30.88
C ALA A 389 7.34 -16.72 30.55
#